data_AF-A0A535EDM0-F1
#
_entry.id   AF-A0A535EDM0-F1
#
_cell.length_a   1.000
_cell.length_b   1.000
_cell.length_c   1.000
_cell.angle_alpha   90.00
_cell.angle_beta   90.00
_cell.angle_gamma   90.00
#
_symmetry.space_group_name_H-M   'P 1'
#
loop_
_entity.id
_entity.type
_entity.pdbx_description
1 polymer ?
#
loop_
_entity_poly.entity_id
_entity_poly.type
_entity_poly.pdbx_seq_one_letter_code
_entity_poly.pdbx_strand_id
1 'polypeptide(L)' 'MLTSQVEAYTVIGLTVGGALSLAALGIVLVYRVTGVLNFANGAMGMFSTFVAWQVIYPLHGPIWLGVLAALIFSVAMGL' A
#
# COMPACT_ATOMS: atom_id res chain seq x y z
N MET A 1 4.31 33.67 -14.17
CA MET A 1 3.19 32.79 -13.73
C MET A 1 3.38 31.35 -14.21
N LEU A 2 3.70 31.08 -15.49
CA LEU A 2 3.98 29.71 -15.96
C LEU A 2 5.37 29.18 -15.51
N THR A 3 6.39 30.04 -15.45
CA THR A 3 7.77 29.66 -15.07
C THR A 3 7.89 29.20 -13.61
N SER A 4 7.17 29.84 -12.68
CA SER A 4 7.14 29.45 -11.26
C SER A 4 6.46 28.10 -11.01
N GLN A 5 5.54 27.69 -11.89
CA GLN A 5 4.87 26.39 -11.76
C GLN A 5 5.79 25.24 -12.17
N VAL A 6 6.67 25.45 -13.16
CA VAL A 6 7.65 24.44 -13.59
C VAL A 6 8.58 24.05 -12.45
N GLU A 7 9.11 25.03 -11.71
CA GLU A 7 9.99 24.79 -10.56
C GLU A 7 9.30 23.95 -9.48
N ALA A 8 8.06 24.28 -9.13
CA ALA A 8 7.28 23.54 -8.14
C ALA A 8 7.01 22.09 -8.58
N TYR A 9 6.57 21.88 -9.83
CA TYR A 9 6.28 20.53 -10.32
C TYR A 9 7.53 19.66 -10.47
N THR A 10 8.68 20.25 -10.81
CA THR A 10 9.95 19.51 -10.85
C THR A 10 10.35 19.00 -9.47
N VAL A 11 10.26 19.83 -8.43
CA VAL A 11 10.59 19.42 -7.05
C VAL A 11 9.63 18.36 -6.52
N ILE A 12 8.34 18.52 -6.77
CA ILE A 12 7.32 17.53 -6.40
C ILE A 12 7.57 16.21 -7.13
N GLY A 13 7.82 16.26 -8.44
CA GLY A 13 8.10 15.08 -9.25
C GLY A 13 9.36 14.32 -8.81
N LEU A 14 10.44 15.04 -8.49
CA LEU A 14 11.67 14.46 -7.93
C LEU A 14 11.43 13.79 -6.58
N THR A 15 10.66 14.42 -5.70
CA THR A 15 10.36 13.89 -4.37
C THR A 15 9.54 12.61 -4.45
N VAL A 16 8.44 12.64 -5.21
CA VAL A 16 7.55 11.48 -5.38
C VAL A 16 8.27 10.34 -6.13
N GLY A 17 8.99 10.67 -7.20
CA GLY A 17 9.76 9.71 -7.98
C GLY A 17 10.91 9.08 -7.17
N GLY A 18 11.60 9.88 -6.36
CA GLY A 18 12.65 9.40 -5.45
C GLY A 18 12.11 8.44 -4.40
N ALA A 19 10.98 8.78 -3.76
CA ALA A 19 10.33 7.90 -2.78
C ALA A 19 9.91 6.56 -3.41
N LEU A 20 9.30 6.58 -4.60
CA LEU A 20 8.90 5.37 -5.32
C LEU A 20 10.11 4.54 -5.77
N SER A 21 11.20 5.18 -6.19
CA SER A 21 12.45 4.51 -6.58
C SER A 21 13.11 3.81 -5.40
N LEU A 22 13.12 4.44 -4.22
CA LEU A 22 13.62 3.83 -2.98
C LEU A 22 12.76 2.65 -2.54
N ALA A 23 11.43 2.75 -2.66
CA ALA A 23 10.52 1.63 -2.39
C ALA A 23 10.81 0.43 -3.31
N ALA A 24 11.00 0.67 -4.61
CA ALA A 24 11.37 -0.36 -5.57
C ALA A 24 12.73 -1.00 -5.24
N LEU A 25 13.73 -0.19 -4.88
CA LEU A 25 15.05 -0.66 -4.44
C LEU A 25 14.95 -1.53 -3.20
N GLY A 26 14.09 -1.20 -2.23
CA GLY A 26 13.86 -2.02 -1.03
C GLY A 26 13.45 -3.45 -1.39
N ILE A 27 12.47 -3.60 -2.29
CA ILE A 27 12.02 -4.93 -2.76
C ILE A 27 13.16 -5.69 -3.47
N VAL A 28 13.92 -5.00 -4.33
CA VAL A 28 15.06 -5.61 -5.04
C VAL A 28 16.17 -6.04 -4.09
N LEU A 29 16.46 -5.26 -3.05
CA LEU A 29 17.47 -5.58 -2.04
C LEU A 29 17.05 -6.80 -1.22
N VAL A 30 15.79 -6.88 -0.80
CA VAL A 30 15.25 -8.07 -0.12
C VAL A 30 15.40 -9.31 -0.99
N TYR A 31 15.08 -9.21 -2.29
CA TYR A 31 15.29 -10.32 -3.21
C TYR A 31 16.76 -10.71 -3.35
N ARG A 32 17.67 -9.73 -3.45
CA ARG A 32 19.09 -9.98 -3.61
C ARG A 32 19.70 -10.70 -2.39
N VAL A 33 19.24 -10.40 -1.18
CA VAL A 33 19.74 -11.01 0.05
C VAL A 33 19.12 -12.39 0.31
N THR A 34 17.83 -12.56 0.03
CA THR A 34 17.09 -13.79 0.34
C THR A 34 17.07 -14.81 -0.80
N GLY A 35 17.27 -14.37 -2.04
CA GLY A 35 17.10 -15.18 -3.25
C GLY A 35 15.64 -15.48 -3.60
N VAL A 36 14.66 -14.97 -2.85
CA VAL A 36 13.23 -15.26 -3.04
C VAL A 36 12.41 -13.98 -3.01
N LEU A 37 11.60 -13.75 -4.05
CA LEU A 37 10.65 -12.63 -4.09
C LEU A 37 9.42 -13.01 -3.26
N ASN A 38 9.24 -12.36 -2.11
CA ASN A 38 8.05 -12.57 -1.27
C ASN A 38 6.91 -11.63 -1.69
N PHE A 39 5.93 -12.17 -2.43
CA PHE A 39 4.67 -11.48 -2.74
C PHE A 39 3.54 -11.80 -1.74
N ALA A 40 3.81 -12.62 -0.73
CA ALA A 40 2.81 -13.06 0.24
C ALA A 40 2.24 -11.85 0.99
N ASN A 41 3.09 -10.90 1.40
CA ASN A 41 2.64 -9.68 2.08
C ASN A 41 1.67 -8.82 1.24
N GLY A 42 1.87 -8.76 -0.08
CA GLY A 42 0.95 -8.05 -0.98
C GLY A 42 -0.42 -8.73 -1.07
N ALA A 43 -0.42 -10.06 -1.23
CA ALA A 43 -1.65 -10.84 -1.28
C ALA A 43 -2.42 -10.82 0.06
N MET A 44 -1.71 -10.86 1.20
CA MET A 44 -2.32 -10.77 2.53
C MET A 44 -3.01 -9.41 2.74
N GLY A 45 -2.42 -8.31 2.24
CA GLY A 45 -3.03 -6.99 2.30
C GLY A 45 -4.31 -6.87 1.45
N MET A 46 -4.32 -7.47 0.26
CA MET A 46 -5.55 -7.55 -0.54
C MET A 46 -6.65 -8.32 0.18
N PHE A 47 -6.30 -9.44 0.83
CA PHE A 47 -7.26 -10.25 1.55
C PHE A 47 -7.90 -9.50 2.72
N SER A 48 -7.14 -8.72 3.50
CA SER A 48 -7.71 -7.87 4.56
C SER A 48 -8.69 -6.82 4.01
N THR A 49 -8.39 -6.22 2.85
CA THR A 49 -9.34 -5.31 2.20
C THR A 49 -10.60 -6.02 1.69
N PHE A 50 -10.48 -7.28 1.28
CA PHE A 50 -11.62 -8.10 0.88
C PHE A 50 -12.53 -8.42 2.08
N VAL A 51 -11.96 -8.58 3.28
CA VAL A 51 -12.74 -8.70 4.52
C VAL A 51 -13.52 -7.41 4.80
N ALA A 52 -12.93 -6.22 4.64
CA ALA A 52 -13.69 -4.97 4.71
C ALA A 52 -14.81 -4.92 3.68
N TRP A 53 -14.53 -5.30 2.43
CA TRP A 53 -15.52 -5.33 1.36
C TRP A 53 -16.69 -6.27 1.70
N GLN A 54 -16.39 -7.47 2.22
CA GLN A 54 -17.39 -8.46 2.62
C GLN A 54 -18.33 -7.92 3.70
N VAL A 55 -17.80 -7.14 4.65
CA VAL A 55 -18.60 -6.52 5.73
C VAL A 55 -19.47 -5.39 5.20
N ILE A 56 -18.95 -4.57 4.29
CA ILE A 56 -19.65 -3.37 3.80
C ILE A 56 -20.75 -3.73 2.81
N TYR A 57 -20.46 -4.60 1.84
CA TYR A 57 -21.36 -4.85 0.71
C TYR A 57 -22.27 -6.06 0.99
N PRO A 58 -21.80 -7.32 1.04
CA PRO A 58 -22.64 -8.48 1.36
C PRO A 58 -23.40 -8.42 2.68
N LEU A 59 -22.78 -7.90 3.74
CA LEU A 59 -23.39 -7.81 5.06
C LEU A 59 -24.12 -6.48 5.32
N HIS A 60 -24.10 -5.56 4.34
CA HIS A 60 -24.64 -4.19 4.46
C HIS A 60 -24.19 -3.46 5.74
N GLY A 61 -22.97 -3.74 6.20
CA GLY A 61 -22.40 -3.13 7.40
C GLY A 61 -21.93 -1.70 7.12
N PRO A 62 -21.90 -0.83 8.16
CA PRO A 62 -21.37 0.51 8.02
C PRO A 62 -19.85 0.49 7.77
N ILE A 63 -19.34 1.50 7.06
CA ILE A 63 -17.95 1.57 6.62
C ILE A 63 -16.94 1.43 7.78
N TRP A 64 -17.26 2.03 8.93
CA TRP A 64 -16.44 1.96 10.14
C TRP A 64 -16.23 0.54 10.64
N LEU A 65 -17.26 -0.31 10.50
CA LEU A 65 -17.21 -1.70 10.94
C LEU A 65 -16.40 -2.56 9.96
N GLY A 66 -16.46 -2.24 8.66
CA GLY A 66 -15.59 -2.83 7.65
C GLY A 66 -14.11 -2.49 7.86
N VAL A 67 -13.80 -1.23 8.16
CA VAL A 67 -12.43 -0.79 8.48
C VAL A 67 -11.89 -1.49 9.72
N LEU A 68 -12.68 -1.56 10.80
CA LEU A 68 -12.29 -2.28 12.02
C LEU A 68 -12.07 -3.77 11.76
N ALA A 69 -12.96 -4.41 11.00
CA ALA A 69 -12.83 -5.82 10.66
C ALA A 69 -11.56 -6.10 9.85
N ALA A 70 -11.24 -5.28 8.85
CA ALA A 70 -10.00 -5.41 8.09
C ALA A 70 -8.75 -5.16 8.94
N LEU A 71 -8.79 -4.22 9.88
CA LEU A 71 -7.67 -3.90 10.77
C LEU A 71 -7.40 -5.01 11.79
N ILE A 72 -8.46 -5.57 12.38
CA ILE A 72 -8.34 -6.75 13.26
C ILE A 72 -7.79 -7.93 12.47
N PHE A 73 -8.28 -8.13 11.24
CA PHE A 73 -7.83 -9.21 10.38
C PHE A 73 -6.38 -9.06 9.93
N SER A 74 -5.93 -7.85 9.59
CA SER A 74 -4.54 -7.59 9.21
C SER A 74 -3.57 -7.88 10.36
N VAL A 75 -3.90 -7.41 11.57
CA VAL A 75 -3.11 -7.68 12.77
C VAL A 75 -3.04 -9.19 13.06
N ALA A 76 -4.15 -9.91 12.90
CA ALA A 76 -4.19 -11.36 13.09
C ALA A 76 -3.33 -12.12 12.07
N MET A 77 -3.21 -11.62 10.84
CA MET A 77 -2.36 -12.17 9.78
C MET A 77 -0.88 -11.78 9.91
N GLY A 78 -0.53 -10.90 10.85
CA GLY A 78 0.84 -10.43 11.04
C GLY A 78 1.26 -9.33 10.06
N LEU A 79 0.30 -8.59 9.50
CA LEU A 79 0.53 -7.34 8.74
C LEU A 79 0.58 -6.12 9.66
#